data_AF-A0A1I3AI57-F1
#
_entry.id   AF-A0A1I3AI57-F1
#
_cell.length_a   1.000
_cell.length_b   1.000
_cell.length_c   1.000
_cell.angle_alpha   90.00
_cell.angle_beta   90.00
_cell.angle_gamma   90.00
#
_symmetry.space_group_name_H-M   'P 1'
#
loop_
_entity.id
_entity.type
_entity.pdbx_description
1 polymer ?
#
loop_
_entity_poly.entity_id
_entity_poly.type
_entity_poly.pdbx_seq_one_letter_code
_entity_poly.pdbx_strand_id
1 'polypeptide(L)'
;MPTSTNSTGSNGGTTGASGTTRTTQPTEPTGTARTTEPTGTRAGAGRLAGLAARIALPIVALLAILPFAQSYGEFWPWQPNTVDLDVYVYTGHVLLGGGDILTARTPDTALAFIYPPVAALLSVPLVFVPQTLLQLVWTVLNGLALLFVLHRAGLRGWPLSLLATACALVVEPVRATVSFGQINVFLMALVVADLVPGRRWLPPLGRAGGRLLPTGVLTGISAAIKVTPALFVVMLLFARRWREARTAVVTAVAITVATAVVMPRETIGFAKLLLSGDTRTGPAHFLMNQSMLGVVVRLFGLGGWQHYAGLALGAAAGVAGAYVASVWWRRGEPMLAVSLCGLATLLASPLSWTHHYVWVVPLGATVLVGSHLPRSLRWTGAVFVVWVAAAIFKYVLPWGSDVELSYAPWQQLLSVLGPVLGLALLAVAYATGRQVAAEPDRRPVADAAVK
;
A
#
# COMPACT_ATOMS: atom_id res chain seq x y z
N MET A 1 -36.67 -24.51 87.68
CA MET A 1 -35.64 -25.40 87.09
C MET A 1 -35.17 -24.79 85.77
N PRO A 2 -33.86 -24.77 85.47
CA PRO A 2 -32.94 -23.79 86.05
C PRO A 2 -31.92 -23.18 85.05
N THR A 3 -31.12 -22.22 85.60
CA THR A 3 -29.69 -21.89 85.31
C THR A 3 -29.34 -21.21 83.97
N SER A 4 -28.50 -20.17 83.88
CA SER A 4 -27.32 -19.79 84.68
C SER A 4 -26.86 -18.31 84.47
N THR A 5 -26.48 -17.65 85.58
CA THR A 5 -25.33 -16.73 85.84
C THR A 5 -25.07 -15.52 84.91
N ASN A 6 -25.30 -14.25 85.27
CA ASN A 6 -24.73 -13.31 86.28
C ASN A 6 -23.31 -12.72 86.03
N SER A 7 -23.31 -11.37 85.87
CA SER A 7 -22.38 -10.37 86.45
C SER A 7 -20.97 -10.26 85.83
N THR A 8 -20.27 -9.13 85.67
CA THR A 8 -20.21 -7.75 86.23
C THR A 8 -19.47 -6.90 85.16
N GLY A 9 -19.38 -5.56 85.12
CA GLY A 9 -19.61 -4.46 86.04
C GLY A 9 -19.19 -3.16 85.33
N SER A 10 -19.66 -2.03 85.85
CA SER A 10 -19.83 -0.73 85.22
C SER A 10 -18.71 0.29 85.47
N ASN A 11 -18.80 1.40 84.71
CA ASN A 11 -18.47 2.80 85.03
C ASN A 11 -17.06 3.36 84.79
N GLY A 12 -17.02 4.33 83.86
CA GLY A 12 -16.80 5.74 84.18
C GLY A 12 -15.37 6.27 84.24
N GLY A 13 -15.16 7.50 83.76
CA GLY A 13 -14.09 8.37 84.27
C GLY A 13 -13.19 9.04 83.24
N THR A 14 -13.38 10.34 83.12
CA THR A 14 -12.66 11.37 82.36
C THR A 14 -11.24 11.71 82.86
N THR A 15 -10.45 12.30 81.95
CA THR A 15 -9.43 13.37 82.13
C THR A 15 -8.10 13.11 82.86
N GLY A 16 -6.99 13.34 82.12
CA GLY A 16 -6.09 14.48 82.40
C GLY A 16 -4.69 14.19 82.96
N ALA A 17 -3.67 14.58 82.18
CA ALA A 17 -2.31 15.03 82.57
C ALA A 17 -1.40 14.02 83.31
N SER A 18 -0.07 14.01 83.24
CA SER A 18 1.01 14.67 82.49
C SER A 18 2.29 13.98 83.01
N GLY A 19 3.25 13.62 82.17
CA GLY A 19 4.47 12.96 82.64
C GLY A 19 5.58 12.99 81.60
N THR A 20 6.45 13.97 81.76
CA THR A 20 7.62 14.35 80.95
C THR A 20 8.79 13.37 80.99
N THR A 21 9.47 13.17 79.86
CA THR A 21 10.95 13.22 79.78
C THR A 21 11.46 13.46 78.34
N ARG A 22 12.22 14.56 78.18
CA ARG A 22 13.16 14.88 77.07
C ARG A 22 14.21 13.77 76.95
N THR A 23 14.90 13.51 75.84
CA THR A 23 15.92 14.37 75.16
C THR A 23 16.44 13.51 73.98
N THR A 24 16.55 13.96 72.72
CA THR A 24 17.69 14.70 72.13
C THR A 24 17.44 14.82 70.62
N GLN A 25 17.68 16.01 70.06
CA GLN A 25 17.93 16.22 68.62
C GLN A 25 19.45 16.29 68.38
N PRO A 26 19.89 16.02 67.14
CA PRO A 26 20.69 17.02 66.43
C PRO A 26 20.14 17.39 65.05
N THR A 27 20.49 18.61 64.65
CA THR A 27 20.13 19.43 63.49
C THR A 27 20.68 18.95 62.14
N GLU A 28 19.89 19.10 61.06
CA GLU A 28 20.38 19.11 59.66
C GLU A 28 20.22 20.52 59.03
N PRO A 29 21.14 20.97 58.15
CA PRO A 29 21.17 22.34 57.66
C PRO A 29 20.69 22.51 56.20
N THR A 30 20.14 23.71 55.95
CA THR A 30 20.22 24.54 54.72
C THR A 30 19.89 23.97 53.33
N GLY A 31 18.88 24.62 52.73
CA GLY A 31 19.05 25.34 51.46
C GLY A 31 19.06 24.49 50.18
N THR A 32 17.88 24.21 49.63
CA THR A 32 17.75 23.79 48.22
C THR A 32 17.25 24.96 47.38
N ALA A 33 18.21 25.61 46.72
CA ALA A 33 17.95 26.45 45.57
C ALA A 33 17.18 25.63 44.53
N ARG A 34 15.99 26.09 44.13
CA ARG A 34 15.26 25.55 42.98
C ARG A 34 16.04 25.90 41.72
N THR A 35 16.94 25.02 41.30
CA THR A 35 17.51 25.03 39.96
C THR A 35 16.39 24.65 38.97
N THR A 36 15.83 25.66 38.31
CA THR A 36 15.03 25.45 37.11
C THR A 36 15.96 24.97 35.99
N GLU A 37 16.19 23.66 35.89
CA GLU A 37 16.93 23.12 34.75
C GLU A 37 16.14 23.34 33.45
N PRO A 38 16.80 23.76 32.36
CA PRO A 38 16.21 23.87 31.03
C PRO A 38 16.12 22.47 30.39
N THR A 39 15.30 21.57 30.95
CA THR A 39 15.16 20.17 30.50
C THR A 39 14.25 20.01 29.27
N GLY A 40 13.48 21.04 28.91
CA GLY A 40 12.50 20.97 27.80
C GLY A 40 13.10 20.98 26.39
N THR A 41 14.20 21.69 26.16
CA THR A 41 14.73 21.95 24.80
C THR A 41 15.61 20.83 24.26
N ARG A 42 16.50 20.25 25.08
CA ARG A 42 17.38 19.13 24.66
C ARG A 42 16.61 17.83 24.43
N ALA A 43 15.59 17.54 25.24
CA ALA A 43 14.73 16.38 25.07
C ALA A 43 13.85 16.48 23.81
N GLY A 44 13.42 17.70 23.44
CA GLY A 44 12.70 17.97 22.19
C GLY A 44 13.57 17.79 20.94
N ALA A 45 14.79 18.32 20.97
CA ALA A 45 15.74 18.20 19.85
C ALA A 45 16.11 16.74 19.54
N GLY A 46 16.38 15.92 20.57
CA GLY A 46 16.69 14.49 20.39
C GLY A 46 15.53 13.68 19.81
N ARG A 47 14.28 14.02 20.17
CA ARG A 47 13.08 13.36 19.61
C ARG A 47 12.85 13.73 18.15
N LEU A 48 13.05 15.00 17.77
CA LEU A 48 12.95 15.46 16.39
C LEU A 48 14.05 14.84 15.51
N ALA A 49 15.29 14.80 16.00
CA ALA A 49 16.39 14.14 15.31
C ALA A 49 16.12 12.65 15.09
N GLY A 50 15.60 11.94 16.10
CA GLY A 50 15.23 10.53 15.97
C GLY A 50 14.08 10.27 14.99
N LEU A 51 13.11 11.19 14.90
CA LEU A 51 12.04 11.11 13.90
C LEU A 51 12.57 11.38 12.48
N ALA A 52 13.39 12.42 12.33
CA ALA A 52 14.02 12.77 11.06
C ALA A 52 14.89 11.61 10.53
N ALA A 53 15.71 11.00 11.39
CA ALA A 53 16.53 9.84 11.02
C ALA A 53 15.69 8.65 10.53
N ARG A 54 14.56 8.38 11.18
CA ARG A 54 13.64 7.28 10.80
C ARG A 54 12.98 7.49 9.44
N ILE A 55 12.66 8.75 9.11
CA ILE A 55 12.08 9.11 7.81
C ILE A 55 13.17 9.13 6.74
N ALA A 56 14.35 9.67 7.07
CA ALA A 56 15.47 9.82 6.16
C ALA A 56 16.04 8.47 5.70
N LEU A 57 16.14 7.47 6.58
CA LEU A 57 16.80 6.20 6.27
C LEU A 57 16.30 5.51 4.98
N PRO A 58 15.00 5.23 4.78
CA PRO A 58 14.52 4.63 3.54
C PRO A 58 14.70 5.53 2.32
N ILE A 59 14.59 6.85 2.48
CA ILE A 59 14.76 7.82 1.40
C ILE A 59 16.22 7.88 0.94
N VAL A 60 17.15 7.95 1.89
CA VAL A 60 18.60 7.92 1.61
C VAL A 60 18.98 6.59 0.96
N ALA A 61 18.43 5.47 1.44
CA ALA A 61 18.64 4.16 0.82
C ALA A 61 18.18 4.12 -0.65
N LEU A 62 17.00 4.69 -0.95
CA LEU A 62 16.51 4.81 -2.33
C LEU A 62 17.42 5.71 -3.17
N LEU A 63 17.79 6.90 -2.69
CA LEU A 63 18.66 7.83 -3.42
C LEU A 63 20.05 7.24 -3.71
N ALA A 64 20.58 6.45 -2.78
CA ALA A 64 21.88 5.79 -2.92
C ALA A 64 21.85 4.64 -3.94
N ILE A 65 20.78 3.84 -3.99
CA ILE A 65 20.69 2.70 -4.91
C ILE A 65 20.23 3.10 -6.31
N LEU A 66 19.52 4.22 -6.45
CA LEU A 66 18.85 4.59 -7.69
C LEU A 66 19.77 4.63 -8.92
N PRO A 67 21.00 5.20 -8.85
CA PRO A 67 21.93 5.21 -9.98
C PRO A 67 22.35 3.83 -10.48
N PHE A 68 22.32 2.82 -9.61
CA PHE A 68 22.76 1.46 -9.94
C PHE A 68 21.59 0.54 -10.31
N ALA A 69 20.36 1.04 -10.24
CA ALA A 69 19.19 0.18 -10.31
C ALA A 69 18.75 -0.16 -11.74
N GLN A 70 19.19 0.65 -12.72
CA GLN A 70 18.99 0.45 -14.15
C GLN A 70 20.33 0.59 -14.87
N SER A 71 20.47 -0.08 -16.02
CA SER A 71 21.60 0.13 -16.91
C SER A 71 21.68 1.60 -17.32
N TYR A 72 22.91 2.09 -17.57
CA TYR A 72 23.19 3.46 -17.99
C TYR A 72 22.89 4.55 -16.94
N GLY A 73 22.67 4.19 -15.67
CA GLY A 73 22.67 5.16 -14.57
C GLY A 73 24.10 5.45 -14.07
N GLU A 74 24.35 6.70 -13.68
CA GLU A 74 25.64 7.16 -13.18
C GLU A 74 25.52 7.70 -11.75
N PHE A 75 26.44 7.29 -10.87
CA PHE A 75 26.50 7.80 -9.50
C PHE A 75 27.15 9.19 -9.42
N TRP A 76 28.15 9.45 -10.27
CA TRP A 76 28.87 10.72 -10.28
C TRP A 76 29.19 11.19 -11.71
N PRO A 77 28.60 12.31 -12.16
CA PRO A 77 27.54 13.08 -11.50
C PRO A 77 26.28 12.23 -11.25
N TRP A 78 25.48 12.56 -10.22
CA TRP A 78 24.28 11.77 -9.89
C TRP A 78 23.23 11.89 -11.00
N GLN A 79 23.12 10.86 -11.82
CA GLN A 79 22.25 10.78 -13.00
C GLN A 79 21.68 9.37 -13.14
N PRO A 80 20.66 9.01 -12.32
CA PRO A 80 20.00 7.72 -12.48
C PRO A 80 19.21 7.66 -13.79
N ASN A 81 19.04 6.45 -14.32
CA ASN A 81 18.20 6.18 -15.49
C ASN A 81 16.77 5.80 -15.05
N THR A 82 15.80 6.69 -15.26
CA THR A 82 14.39 6.55 -14.85
C THR A 82 13.46 6.53 -16.05
N VAL A 83 13.51 5.45 -16.83
CA VAL A 83 12.88 5.35 -18.16
C VAL A 83 11.39 5.69 -18.21
N ASP A 84 10.60 5.38 -17.18
CA ASP A 84 9.15 5.67 -17.19
C ASP A 84 8.87 7.12 -16.77
N LEU A 85 9.72 7.73 -15.93
CA LEU A 85 9.66 9.16 -15.66
C LEU A 85 9.98 9.97 -16.93
N ASP A 86 10.91 9.48 -17.75
CA ASP A 86 11.23 10.07 -19.05
C ASP A 86 10.06 9.99 -20.02
N VAL A 87 9.28 8.89 -20.00
CA VAL A 87 8.02 8.80 -20.75
C VAL A 87 7.06 9.91 -20.33
N TYR A 88 6.93 10.21 -19.03
CA TYR A 88 6.06 11.29 -18.56
C TYR A 88 6.55 12.65 -19.08
N VAL A 89 7.82 13.00 -18.87
CA VAL A 89 8.40 14.27 -19.32
C VAL A 89 8.28 14.42 -20.85
N TYR A 90 8.64 13.37 -21.60
CA TYR A 90 8.53 13.34 -23.05
C TYR A 90 7.08 13.53 -23.52
N THR A 91 6.12 12.87 -22.87
CA THR A 91 4.69 13.06 -23.18
C THR A 91 4.25 14.51 -22.96
N GLY A 92 4.76 15.16 -21.90
CA GLY A 92 4.53 16.58 -21.65
C GLY A 92 5.06 17.46 -22.79
N HIS A 93 6.28 17.19 -23.28
CA HIS A 93 6.83 17.88 -24.45
C HIS A 93 6.00 17.67 -25.72
N VAL A 94 5.59 16.43 -26.00
CA VAL A 94 4.74 16.10 -27.15
C VAL A 94 3.44 16.89 -27.08
N LEU A 95 2.80 16.91 -25.92
CA LEU A 95 1.54 17.62 -25.74
C LEU A 95 1.69 19.14 -25.90
N LEU A 96 2.75 19.74 -25.32
CA LEU A 96 3.05 21.17 -25.50
C LEU A 96 3.39 21.52 -26.95
N GLY A 97 3.99 20.60 -27.69
CA GLY A 97 4.28 20.74 -29.12
C GLY A 97 3.08 20.50 -30.04
N GLY A 98 1.89 20.19 -29.50
CA GLY A 98 0.70 19.87 -30.28
C GLY A 98 0.72 18.50 -30.96
N GLY A 99 1.61 17.60 -30.52
CA GLY A 99 1.73 16.24 -31.05
C GLY A 99 0.71 15.26 -30.46
N ASP A 100 0.61 14.09 -31.07
CA ASP A 100 -0.30 13.02 -30.65
C ASP A 100 0.34 12.09 -29.60
N ILE A 101 -0.14 12.19 -28.36
CA ILE A 101 0.32 11.36 -27.24
C ILE A 101 0.01 9.87 -27.43
N LEU A 102 -0.93 9.49 -28.31
CA LEU A 102 -1.32 8.10 -28.50
C LEU A 102 -0.30 7.32 -29.34
N THR A 103 0.39 8.02 -30.23
CA THR A 103 1.39 7.46 -31.16
C THR A 103 2.82 7.77 -30.72
N ALA A 104 3.02 8.76 -29.85
CA ALA A 104 4.32 9.12 -29.28
C ALA A 104 5.08 7.93 -28.66
N ARG A 105 6.39 7.90 -28.89
CA ARG A 105 7.35 6.95 -28.32
C ARG A 105 8.61 7.70 -27.88
N THR A 106 9.16 7.36 -26.72
CA THR A 106 10.42 7.95 -26.27
C THR A 106 11.55 7.62 -27.26
N PRO A 107 12.46 8.57 -27.56
CA PRO A 107 13.50 8.37 -28.57
C PRO A 107 14.42 7.17 -28.29
N ASP A 108 14.89 7.02 -27.04
CA ASP A 108 15.95 6.06 -26.72
C ASP A 108 15.43 4.66 -26.38
N THR A 109 14.23 4.58 -25.80
CA THR A 109 13.66 3.32 -25.28
C THR A 109 12.43 2.86 -26.06
N ALA A 110 11.94 3.66 -27.02
CA ALA A 110 10.74 3.39 -27.79
C ALA A 110 9.50 3.05 -26.93
N LEU A 111 9.43 3.57 -25.70
CA LEU A 111 8.35 3.32 -24.77
C LEU A 111 7.14 4.20 -25.10
N ALA A 112 5.95 3.60 -25.00
CA ALA A 112 4.67 4.25 -25.27
C ALA A 112 4.08 4.92 -24.03
N PHE A 113 3.36 6.02 -24.24
CA PHE A 113 2.46 6.55 -23.22
C PHE A 113 1.15 5.75 -23.17
N ILE A 114 0.97 5.01 -22.08
CA ILE A 114 -0.10 4.01 -21.92
C ILE A 114 -1.16 4.37 -20.88
N TYR A 115 -1.18 5.63 -20.44
CA TYR A 115 -2.10 6.11 -19.42
C TYR A 115 -3.27 6.87 -20.04
N PRO A 116 -4.40 7.01 -19.34
CA PRO A 116 -5.46 7.94 -19.71
C PRO A 116 -4.93 9.36 -19.95
N PRO A 117 -5.55 10.16 -20.84
CA PRO A 117 -5.03 11.49 -21.19
C PRO A 117 -4.90 12.49 -20.03
N VAL A 118 -5.64 12.31 -18.93
CA VAL A 118 -5.44 13.14 -17.73
C VAL A 118 -4.01 13.04 -17.21
N ALA A 119 -3.38 11.86 -17.30
CA ALA A 119 -2.00 11.69 -16.89
C ALA A 119 -1.03 12.45 -17.82
N ALA A 120 -1.38 12.65 -19.09
CA ALA A 120 -0.58 13.47 -20.00
C ALA A 120 -0.66 14.97 -19.63
N LEU A 121 -1.83 15.46 -19.23
CA LEU A 121 -1.97 16.82 -18.67
C LEU A 121 -1.14 16.99 -17.39
N LEU A 122 -1.13 15.98 -16.51
CA LEU A 122 -0.31 15.99 -15.30
C LEU A 122 1.20 15.89 -15.57
N SER A 123 1.60 15.45 -16.76
CA SER A 123 3.00 15.44 -17.18
C SER A 123 3.51 16.81 -17.64
N VAL A 124 2.63 17.72 -18.09
CA VAL A 124 3.02 19.04 -18.61
C VAL A 124 3.87 19.84 -17.61
N PRO A 125 3.51 19.95 -16.31
CA PRO A 125 4.33 20.67 -15.34
C PRO A 125 5.73 20.08 -15.16
N LEU A 126 5.91 18.77 -15.41
CA LEU A 126 7.19 18.08 -15.21
C LEU A 126 8.26 18.54 -16.20
N VAL A 127 7.85 18.99 -17.38
CA VAL A 127 8.72 19.53 -18.44
C VAL A 127 9.57 20.72 -17.95
N PHE A 128 9.04 21.50 -17.02
CA PHE A 128 9.68 22.73 -16.53
C PHE A 128 10.62 22.49 -15.35
N VAL A 129 10.75 21.25 -14.88
CA VAL A 129 11.59 20.89 -13.74
C VAL A 129 12.87 20.23 -14.27
N PRO A 130 14.07 20.67 -13.85
CA PRO A 130 15.31 19.98 -14.22
C PRO A 130 15.25 18.50 -13.84
N GLN A 131 15.65 17.63 -14.76
CA GLN A 131 15.51 16.17 -14.64
C GLN A 131 16.04 15.63 -13.31
N THR A 132 17.25 16.03 -12.90
CA THR A 132 17.85 15.62 -11.62
C THR A 132 17.01 16.01 -10.42
N LEU A 133 16.44 17.22 -10.40
CA LEU A 133 15.58 17.68 -9.32
C LEU A 133 14.26 16.89 -9.32
N LEU A 134 13.71 16.63 -10.50
CA LEU A 134 12.50 15.82 -10.63
C LEU A 134 12.72 14.40 -10.09
N GLN A 135 13.81 13.74 -10.48
CA GLN A 135 14.19 12.41 -9.98
C GLN A 135 14.38 12.39 -8.45
N LEU A 136 15.03 13.41 -7.89
CA LEU A 136 15.21 13.55 -6.45
C LEU A 136 13.87 13.70 -5.72
N VAL A 137 13.02 14.63 -6.16
CA VAL A 137 11.69 14.87 -5.56
C VAL A 137 10.82 13.62 -5.70
N TRP A 138 10.80 12.99 -6.87
CA TRP A 138 10.03 11.78 -7.13
C TRP A 138 10.43 10.64 -6.19
N THR A 139 11.73 10.45 -5.98
CA THR A 139 12.28 9.43 -5.08
C THR A 139 11.92 9.71 -3.62
N VAL A 140 12.06 10.96 -3.18
CA VAL A 140 11.66 11.40 -1.82
C VAL A 140 10.17 11.12 -1.59
N LEU A 141 9.32 11.53 -2.53
CA LEU A 141 7.88 11.31 -2.44
C LEU A 141 7.54 9.81 -2.38
N ASN A 142 8.21 8.96 -3.17
CA ASN A 142 8.01 7.52 -3.13
C ASN A 142 8.35 6.94 -1.74
N GLY A 143 9.48 7.35 -1.15
CA GLY A 143 9.85 6.94 0.21
C GLY A 143 8.85 7.39 1.26
N LEU A 144 8.34 8.63 1.16
CA LEU A 144 7.29 9.15 2.04
C LEU A 144 5.96 8.40 1.89
N ALA A 145 5.56 8.09 0.65
CA ALA A 145 4.36 7.31 0.36
C ALA A 145 4.46 5.87 0.91
N LEU A 146 5.64 5.25 0.80
CA LEU A 146 5.92 3.94 1.37
C LEU A 146 5.82 3.94 2.91
N LEU A 147 6.47 4.91 3.57
CA LEU A 147 6.37 5.12 5.02
C LEU A 147 4.92 5.35 5.44
N PHE A 148 4.18 6.16 4.68
CA PHE A 148 2.76 6.41 4.94
C PHE A 148 1.94 5.11 4.91
N VAL A 149 2.09 4.28 3.88
CA VAL A 149 1.33 3.02 3.74
C VAL A 149 1.66 2.06 4.88
N LEU A 150 2.94 1.86 5.19
CA LEU A 150 3.37 0.98 6.29
C LEU A 150 2.89 1.48 7.65
N HIS A 151 2.86 2.80 7.87
CA HIS A 151 2.25 3.37 9.06
C HIS A 151 0.73 3.15 9.08
N ARG A 152 0.04 3.31 7.95
CA ARG A 152 -1.39 2.99 7.90
C ARG A 152 -1.67 1.50 8.17
N ALA A 153 -0.71 0.62 7.92
CA ALA A 153 -0.75 -0.80 8.29
C ALA A 153 -0.43 -1.08 9.77
N GLY A 154 -0.16 -0.05 10.59
CA GLY A 154 0.04 -0.18 12.04
C GLY A 154 1.50 -0.13 12.51
N LEU A 155 2.48 -0.08 11.62
CA LEU A 155 3.90 -0.03 12.00
C LEU A 155 4.30 1.35 12.54
N ARG A 156 5.01 1.39 13.66
CA ARG A 156 5.47 2.64 14.30
C ARG A 156 6.96 2.54 14.63
N GLY A 157 7.56 3.64 15.06
CA GLY A 157 8.92 3.62 15.62
C GLY A 157 9.99 3.09 14.66
N TRP A 158 10.96 2.33 15.20
CA TRP A 158 12.03 1.75 14.40
C TRP A 158 11.55 0.63 13.44
N PRO A 159 10.55 -0.23 13.76
CA PRO A 159 10.06 -1.22 12.79
C PRO A 159 9.50 -0.61 11.51
N LEU A 160 8.83 0.55 11.61
CA LEU A 160 8.37 1.29 10.43
C LEU A 160 9.53 1.69 9.52
N SER A 161 10.57 2.30 10.11
CA SER A 161 11.75 2.75 9.35
C SER A 161 12.48 1.56 8.74
N LEU A 162 12.75 0.52 9.53
CA LEU A 162 13.45 -0.67 9.08
C LEU A 162 12.70 -1.38 7.94
N LEU A 163 11.38 -1.58 8.08
CA LEU A 163 10.61 -2.26 7.04
C LEU A 163 10.49 -1.40 5.79
N ALA A 164 10.34 -0.08 5.91
CA ALA A 164 10.37 0.82 4.75
C ALA A 164 11.71 0.73 4.02
N THR A 165 12.83 0.70 4.74
CA THR A 165 14.17 0.53 4.17
C THR A 165 14.33 -0.84 3.52
N ALA A 166 13.86 -1.92 4.15
CA ALA A 166 13.88 -3.26 3.57
C ALA A 166 13.03 -3.33 2.29
N CYS A 167 11.85 -2.70 2.27
CA CYS A 167 11.02 -2.58 1.07
C CYS A 167 11.73 -1.80 -0.04
N ALA A 168 12.38 -0.68 0.30
CA ALA A 168 13.13 0.12 -0.65
C ALA A 168 14.30 -0.64 -1.30
N LEU A 169 15.00 -1.48 -0.54
CA LEU A 169 16.21 -2.15 -0.99
C LEU A 169 15.96 -3.52 -1.64
N VAL A 170 15.02 -4.31 -1.11
CA VAL A 170 14.95 -5.75 -1.41
C VAL A 170 13.62 -6.17 -2.04
N VAL A 171 12.51 -5.44 -1.82
CA VAL A 171 11.21 -5.81 -2.39
C VAL A 171 11.16 -5.37 -3.86
N GLU A 172 11.29 -6.33 -4.78
CA GLU A 172 11.47 -6.08 -6.21
C GLU A 172 10.44 -5.12 -6.81
N PRO A 173 9.12 -5.25 -6.54
CA PRO A 173 8.14 -4.33 -7.12
C PRO A 173 8.32 -2.88 -6.70
N VAL A 174 8.76 -2.65 -5.45
CA VAL A 174 9.02 -1.31 -4.90
C VAL A 174 10.30 -0.76 -5.51
N ARG A 175 11.38 -1.54 -5.48
CA ARG A 175 12.67 -1.16 -6.08
C ARG A 175 12.46 -0.79 -7.54
N ALA A 176 11.88 -1.69 -8.34
CA ALA A 176 11.61 -1.46 -9.75
C ALA A 176 10.69 -0.25 -10.00
N THR A 177 9.64 -0.05 -9.19
CA THR A 177 8.79 1.15 -9.31
C THR A 177 9.58 2.43 -9.13
N VAL A 178 10.41 2.53 -8.09
CA VAL A 178 11.21 3.73 -7.86
C VAL A 178 12.28 3.88 -8.93
N SER A 179 12.94 2.78 -9.33
CA SER A 179 13.98 2.76 -10.35
C SER A 179 13.52 3.23 -11.72
N PHE A 180 12.31 2.83 -12.13
CA PHE A 180 11.76 3.33 -13.39
C PHE A 180 11.16 4.73 -13.26
N GLY A 181 10.91 5.22 -12.04
CA GLY A 181 10.19 6.47 -11.81
C GLY A 181 8.68 6.32 -12.01
N GLN A 182 8.12 5.15 -11.72
CA GLN A 182 6.70 4.83 -11.85
C GLN A 182 5.82 5.45 -10.75
N ILE A 183 4.53 5.65 -11.08
CA ILE A 183 3.53 6.24 -10.16
C ILE A 183 2.86 5.23 -9.20
N ASN A 184 3.18 3.93 -9.28
CA ASN A 184 2.36 2.89 -8.64
C ASN A 184 2.28 3.02 -7.11
N VAL A 185 3.38 3.38 -6.43
CA VAL A 185 3.38 3.60 -4.98
C VAL A 185 2.51 4.81 -4.61
N PHE A 186 2.46 5.85 -5.43
CA PHE A 186 1.57 7.00 -5.21
C PHE A 186 0.10 6.59 -5.30
N LEU A 187 -0.27 5.87 -6.36
CA LEU A 187 -1.66 5.42 -6.54
C LEU A 187 -2.08 4.47 -5.41
N MET A 188 -1.19 3.57 -5.00
CA MET A 188 -1.41 2.72 -3.82
C MET A 188 -1.61 3.56 -2.55
N ALA A 189 -0.73 4.54 -2.31
CA ALA A 189 -0.83 5.41 -1.14
C ALA A 189 -2.12 6.24 -1.14
N LEU A 190 -2.57 6.74 -2.29
CA LEU A 190 -3.84 7.43 -2.44
C LEU A 190 -5.03 6.52 -2.10
N VAL A 191 -5.06 5.30 -2.62
CA VAL A 191 -6.14 4.33 -2.30
C VAL A 191 -6.10 3.93 -0.82
N VAL A 192 -4.92 3.70 -0.24
CA VAL A 192 -4.77 3.43 1.19
C VAL A 192 -5.20 4.63 2.03
N ALA A 193 -4.83 5.83 1.63
CA ALA A 193 -5.26 7.06 2.28
C ALA A 193 -6.80 7.18 2.24
N ASP A 194 -7.41 6.78 1.13
CA ASP A 194 -8.84 6.88 0.92
C ASP A 194 -9.64 5.83 1.69
N LEU A 195 -9.25 4.56 1.60
CA LEU A 195 -10.10 3.45 2.06
C LEU A 195 -9.71 2.95 3.44
N VAL A 196 -8.42 2.97 3.80
CA VAL A 196 -7.99 2.49 5.11
C VAL A 196 -8.28 3.59 6.15
N PRO A 197 -8.91 3.30 7.30
CA PRO A 197 -9.01 4.23 8.42
C PRO A 197 -7.64 4.42 9.11
N GLY A 198 -7.35 5.59 9.67
CA GLY A 198 -6.11 5.80 10.44
C GLY A 198 -5.99 7.21 11.02
N ARG A 199 -5.21 7.36 12.10
CA ARG A 199 -4.84 8.68 12.67
C ARG A 199 -4.10 9.49 11.61
N ARG A 200 -4.46 10.76 11.48
CA ARG A 200 -3.85 11.67 10.50
C ARG A 200 -2.42 12.01 10.90
N TRP A 201 -1.55 12.06 9.91
CA TRP A 201 -0.19 12.58 10.04
C TRP A 201 -0.18 14.11 10.12
N LEU A 202 -1.14 14.76 9.48
CA LEU A 202 -1.30 16.21 9.49
C LEU A 202 -2.35 16.64 10.54
N PRO A 203 -2.13 17.76 11.25
CA PRO A 203 -3.15 18.35 12.10
C PRO A 203 -4.44 18.60 11.30
N PRO A 204 -5.62 18.50 11.93
CA PRO A 204 -6.87 18.79 11.23
C PRO A 204 -6.90 20.25 10.78
N LEU A 205 -6.83 20.47 9.46
CA LEU A 205 -7.21 21.73 8.84
C LEU A 205 -8.75 21.81 8.87
N GLY A 206 -9.30 22.39 9.94
CA GLY A 206 -10.75 22.64 10.07
C GLY A 206 -11.35 22.24 11.41
N ARG A 207 -12.48 22.87 11.74
CA ARG A 207 -13.12 22.90 13.08
C ARG A 207 -13.63 21.56 13.63
N ALA A 208 -13.49 20.42 12.93
CA ALA A 208 -14.20 19.19 13.30
C ALA A 208 -13.41 17.89 13.17
N GLY A 209 -12.07 17.89 13.04
CA GLY A 209 -11.29 16.64 13.04
C GLY A 209 -11.67 15.61 11.94
N GLY A 210 -12.54 15.96 10.98
CA GLY A 210 -13.15 15.12 9.94
C GLY A 210 -12.39 15.19 8.60
N ARG A 211 -12.48 14.15 7.76
CA ARG A 211 -11.64 14.00 6.55
C ARG A 211 -11.81 15.24 5.65
N LEU A 212 -10.70 15.72 5.05
CA LEU A 212 -10.74 16.88 4.13
C LEU A 212 -11.58 16.58 2.88
N LEU A 213 -11.44 15.38 2.34
CA LEU A 213 -12.17 14.91 1.17
C LEU A 213 -13.10 13.74 1.55
N PRO A 214 -14.30 13.64 0.95
CA PRO A 214 -15.15 12.48 1.07
C PRO A 214 -14.41 11.20 0.65
N THR A 215 -14.67 10.09 1.35
CA THR A 215 -14.11 8.80 0.96
C THR A 215 -14.60 8.41 -0.44
N GLY A 216 -13.67 7.97 -1.28
CA GLY A 216 -13.88 7.64 -2.69
C GLY A 216 -13.22 8.64 -3.64
N VAL A 217 -12.96 9.87 -3.22
CA VAL A 217 -12.35 10.90 -4.10
C VAL A 217 -10.96 10.49 -4.54
N LEU A 218 -10.08 10.08 -3.61
CA LEU A 218 -8.70 9.74 -3.96
C LEU A 218 -8.63 8.43 -4.75
N THR A 219 -9.51 7.46 -4.48
CA THR A 219 -9.68 6.25 -5.31
C THR A 219 -10.14 6.62 -6.72
N GLY A 220 -11.09 7.55 -6.85
CA GLY A 220 -11.56 8.05 -8.15
C GLY A 220 -10.48 8.79 -8.94
N ILE A 221 -9.69 9.65 -8.27
CA ILE A 221 -8.50 10.29 -8.87
C ILE A 221 -7.51 9.22 -9.35
N SER A 222 -7.20 8.23 -8.52
CA SER A 222 -6.29 7.15 -8.91
C SER A 222 -6.80 6.38 -10.13
N ALA A 223 -8.11 6.10 -10.19
CA ALA A 223 -8.76 5.42 -11.31
C ALA A 223 -8.78 6.25 -12.61
N ALA A 224 -8.86 7.59 -12.49
CA ALA A 224 -8.74 8.48 -13.64
C ALA A 224 -7.31 8.53 -14.18
N ILE A 225 -6.30 8.56 -13.30
CA ILE A 225 -4.88 8.63 -13.69
C ILE A 225 -4.38 7.30 -14.29
N LYS A 226 -4.85 6.16 -13.77
CA LYS A 226 -4.55 4.82 -14.28
C LYS A 226 -5.80 3.99 -14.09
N VAL A 227 -6.26 3.25 -15.10
CA VAL A 227 -7.57 2.57 -15.02
C VAL A 227 -7.61 1.45 -13.96
N THR A 228 -6.46 0.86 -13.60
CA THR A 228 -6.40 -0.32 -12.73
C THR A 228 -7.09 -0.19 -11.37
N PRO A 229 -7.03 0.96 -10.64
CA PRO A 229 -7.75 1.14 -9.39
C PRO A 229 -9.28 1.24 -9.54
N ALA A 230 -9.84 1.27 -10.76
CA ALA A 230 -11.29 1.20 -10.95
C ALA A 230 -11.91 -0.06 -10.32
N LEU A 231 -11.15 -1.16 -10.20
CA LEU A 231 -11.63 -2.38 -9.54
C LEU A 231 -11.93 -2.18 -8.04
N PHE A 232 -11.35 -1.17 -7.39
CA PHE A 232 -11.73 -0.81 -6.01
C PHE A 232 -13.18 -0.33 -5.92
N VAL A 233 -13.73 0.27 -6.99
CA VAL A 233 -15.16 0.60 -7.06
C VAL A 233 -15.99 -0.68 -6.99
N VAL A 234 -15.63 -1.72 -7.76
CA VAL A 234 -16.31 -3.02 -7.73
C VAL A 234 -16.24 -3.66 -6.34
N MET A 235 -15.08 -3.61 -5.69
CA MET A 235 -14.94 -4.05 -4.30
C MET A 235 -15.88 -3.28 -3.36
N LEU A 236 -15.97 -1.96 -3.49
CA LEU A 236 -16.85 -1.11 -2.67
C LEU A 236 -18.33 -1.43 -2.91
N LEU A 237 -18.74 -1.70 -4.14
CA LEU A 237 -20.10 -2.13 -4.48
C LEU A 237 -20.43 -3.47 -3.79
N PHE A 238 -19.54 -4.46 -3.89
CA PHE A 238 -19.71 -5.72 -3.15
C PHE A 238 -19.69 -5.53 -1.63
N ALA A 239 -18.90 -4.56 -1.13
CA ALA A 239 -18.87 -4.19 0.27
C ALA A 239 -20.11 -3.40 0.73
N ARG A 240 -21.06 -3.12 -0.18
CA ARG A 240 -22.26 -2.29 0.03
C ARG A 240 -21.94 -0.86 0.46
N ARG A 241 -20.76 -0.37 0.08
CA ARG A 241 -20.27 1.00 0.29
C ARG A 241 -20.66 1.90 -0.89
N TRP A 242 -21.97 2.00 -1.13
CA TRP A 242 -22.54 2.66 -2.30
C TRP A 242 -22.18 4.13 -2.39
N ARG A 243 -22.09 4.83 -1.25
CA ARG A 243 -21.74 6.24 -1.21
C ARG A 243 -20.30 6.45 -1.68
N GLU A 244 -19.37 5.66 -1.17
CA GLU A 244 -17.95 5.73 -1.52
C GLU A 244 -17.72 5.30 -2.97
N ALA A 245 -18.38 4.23 -3.41
CA ALA A 245 -18.33 3.79 -4.81
C ALA A 245 -18.84 4.89 -5.75
N ARG A 246 -19.98 5.52 -5.43
CA ARG A 246 -20.52 6.65 -6.21
C ARG A 246 -19.56 7.83 -6.24
N THR A 247 -18.98 8.21 -5.09
CA THR A 247 -17.99 9.30 -5.03
C THR A 247 -16.80 9.01 -5.92
N ALA A 248 -16.27 7.78 -5.90
CA ALA A 248 -15.15 7.39 -6.74
C ALA A 248 -15.49 7.44 -8.23
N VAL A 249 -16.65 6.90 -8.63
CA VAL A 249 -17.14 6.95 -10.02
C VAL A 249 -17.32 8.40 -10.48
N VAL A 250 -18.04 9.22 -9.71
CA VAL A 250 -18.29 10.62 -10.05
C VAL A 250 -16.99 11.39 -10.17
N THR A 251 -16.03 11.17 -9.27
CA THR A 251 -14.72 11.82 -9.33
C THR A 251 -13.95 11.41 -10.60
N ALA A 252 -13.88 10.12 -10.90
CA ALA A 252 -13.17 9.62 -12.08
C ALA A 252 -13.80 10.13 -13.38
N VAL A 253 -15.13 10.09 -13.46
CA VAL A 253 -15.90 10.60 -14.61
C VAL A 253 -15.72 12.10 -14.77
N ALA A 254 -15.83 12.89 -13.69
CA ALA A 254 -15.65 14.34 -13.75
C ALA A 254 -14.27 14.73 -14.27
N ILE A 255 -13.21 14.08 -13.78
CA ILE A 255 -11.84 14.30 -14.25
C ILE A 255 -11.68 13.89 -15.72
N THR A 256 -12.25 12.75 -16.11
CA THR A 256 -12.18 12.25 -17.50
C THR A 256 -12.94 13.18 -18.45
N VAL A 257 -14.12 13.67 -18.07
CA VAL A 257 -14.91 14.62 -18.86
C VAL A 257 -14.19 15.97 -18.96
N ALA A 258 -13.65 16.49 -17.85
CA ALA A 258 -12.85 17.71 -17.88
C ALA A 258 -11.64 17.58 -18.81
N THR A 259 -11.00 16.41 -18.81
CA THR A 259 -9.91 16.09 -19.74
C THR A 259 -10.41 16.02 -21.18
N ALA A 260 -11.56 15.40 -21.44
CA ALA A 260 -12.15 15.29 -22.78
C ALA A 260 -12.51 16.66 -23.39
N VAL A 261 -12.80 17.67 -22.56
CA VAL A 261 -13.02 19.05 -23.04
C VAL A 261 -11.74 19.63 -23.64
N VAL A 262 -10.58 19.30 -23.08
CA VAL A 262 -9.26 19.81 -23.52
C VAL A 262 -8.63 18.90 -24.58
N MET A 263 -8.80 17.58 -24.45
CA MET A 263 -8.17 16.53 -25.25
C MET A 263 -9.20 15.50 -25.75
N PRO A 264 -10.20 15.91 -26.57
CA PRO A 264 -11.32 15.04 -26.95
C PRO A 264 -10.87 13.86 -27.80
N ARG A 265 -9.96 14.08 -28.76
CA ARG A 265 -9.51 13.05 -29.70
C ARG A 265 -8.74 11.95 -28.97
N GLU A 266 -7.83 12.36 -28.09
CA GLU A 266 -6.96 11.48 -27.31
C GLU A 266 -7.78 10.69 -26.29
N THR A 267 -8.80 11.32 -25.69
CA THR A 267 -9.71 10.65 -24.74
C THR A 267 -10.57 9.60 -25.43
N ILE A 268 -11.15 9.91 -26.58
CA ILE A 268 -11.92 8.94 -27.38
C ILE A 268 -11.00 7.83 -27.91
N GLY A 269 -9.82 8.18 -28.40
CA GLY A 269 -8.83 7.22 -28.90
C GLY A 269 -8.38 6.25 -27.82
N PHE A 270 -8.04 6.76 -26.63
CA PHE A 270 -7.70 5.93 -25.47
C PHE A 270 -8.85 4.99 -25.07
N ALA A 271 -10.10 5.48 -25.05
CA ALA A 271 -11.26 4.65 -24.75
C ALA A 271 -11.45 3.51 -25.76
N LYS A 272 -11.26 3.78 -27.07
CA LYS A 272 -11.32 2.75 -28.11
C LYS A 272 -10.25 1.67 -27.92
N LEU A 273 -9.02 2.07 -27.61
CA LEU A 273 -7.91 1.15 -27.35
C LEU A 273 -8.19 0.26 -26.14
N LEU A 274 -8.72 0.85 -25.06
CA LEU A 274 -9.10 0.11 -23.86
C LEU A 274 -10.22 -0.90 -24.15
N LEU A 275 -11.22 -0.51 -24.94
CA LEU A 275 -12.33 -1.38 -25.34
C LEU A 275 -11.91 -2.50 -26.29
N SER A 276 -10.89 -2.28 -27.13
CA SER A 276 -10.35 -3.31 -28.03
C SER A 276 -9.37 -4.26 -27.35
N GLY A 277 -9.03 -4.04 -26.07
CA GLY A 277 -8.00 -4.80 -25.37
C GLY A 277 -6.58 -4.55 -25.89
N ASP A 278 -6.39 -3.49 -26.69
CA ASP A 278 -5.07 -3.10 -27.17
C ASP A 278 -4.34 -2.37 -26.03
N THR A 279 -3.27 -3.01 -25.57
CA THR A 279 -2.49 -2.52 -24.44
C THR A 279 -1.41 -1.53 -24.89
N ARG A 280 -1.13 -1.41 -26.20
CA ARG A 280 -0.03 -0.60 -26.78
C ARG A 280 1.32 -0.76 -26.10
N THR A 281 1.51 -1.90 -25.45
CA THR A 281 2.64 -2.20 -24.58
C THR A 281 3.27 -3.50 -25.01
N GLY A 282 4.45 -3.78 -24.46
CA GLY A 282 5.25 -4.95 -24.80
C GLY A 282 4.49 -6.28 -24.77
N PRO A 283 5.09 -7.33 -25.36
CA PRO A 283 4.40 -8.58 -25.64
C PRO A 283 3.76 -9.21 -24.38
N ALA A 284 2.53 -9.70 -24.53
CA ALA A 284 1.81 -10.31 -23.41
C ALA A 284 2.52 -11.55 -22.82
N HIS A 285 3.32 -12.27 -23.62
CA HIS A 285 4.10 -13.40 -23.14
C HIS A 285 5.37 -13.02 -22.38
N PHE A 286 5.82 -11.76 -22.44
CA PHE A 286 7.05 -11.29 -21.79
C PHE A 286 7.07 -11.71 -20.32
N LEU A 287 8.19 -12.27 -19.84
CA LEU A 287 8.26 -12.89 -18.52
C LEU A 287 7.83 -11.95 -17.39
N MET A 288 8.17 -10.65 -17.50
CA MET A 288 7.82 -9.67 -16.48
C MET A 288 6.31 -9.40 -16.39
N ASN A 289 5.52 -9.78 -17.41
CA ASN A 289 4.07 -9.76 -17.34
C ASN A 289 3.56 -10.93 -16.49
N GLN A 290 3.15 -10.62 -15.27
CA GLN A 290 2.59 -11.52 -14.28
C GLN A 290 1.05 -11.34 -14.20
N SER A 291 0.38 -11.13 -15.33
CA SER A 291 -1.10 -11.16 -15.40
C SER A 291 -1.64 -12.56 -15.71
N MET A 292 -2.97 -12.73 -15.61
CA MET A 292 -3.58 -13.97 -16.09
C MET A 292 -3.52 -14.13 -17.61
N LEU A 293 -3.55 -13.04 -18.36
CA LEU A 293 -3.30 -13.09 -19.81
C LEU A 293 -1.89 -13.65 -20.08
N GLY A 294 -0.88 -13.13 -19.38
CA GLY A 294 0.50 -13.60 -19.49
C GLY A 294 0.66 -15.10 -19.20
N VAL A 295 -0.05 -15.62 -18.19
CA VAL A 295 -0.07 -17.06 -17.89
C VAL A 295 -0.62 -17.86 -19.07
N VAL A 296 -1.78 -17.48 -19.61
CA VAL A 296 -2.43 -18.25 -20.68
C VAL A 296 -1.57 -18.25 -21.93
N VAL A 297 -1.05 -17.09 -22.35
CA VAL A 297 -0.28 -17.02 -23.60
C VAL A 297 1.10 -17.69 -23.49
N ARG A 298 1.72 -17.73 -22.30
CA ARG A 298 2.96 -18.50 -22.10
C ARG A 298 2.71 -20.01 -22.13
N LEU A 299 1.61 -20.48 -21.56
CA LEU A 299 1.30 -21.91 -21.49
C LEU A 299 0.73 -22.48 -22.80
N PHE A 300 -0.08 -21.69 -23.51
CA PHE A 300 -0.86 -22.16 -24.65
C PHE A 300 -0.48 -21.47 -25.98
N GLY A 301 0.56 -20.64 -25.96
CA GLY A 301 1.06 -19.90 -27.11
C GLY A 301 0.23 -18.66 -27.46
N LEU A 302 0.65 -17.99 -28.55
CA LEU A 302 -0.01 -16.79 -29.06
C LEU A 302 -1.15 -17.18 -30.01
N GLY A 303 -2.31 -16.53 -29.83
CA GLY A 303 -3.46 -16.70 -30.71
C GLY A 303 -4.71 -16.00 -30.17
N GLY A 304 -5.74 -15.90 -31.01
CA GLY A 304 -6.96 -15.16 -30.69
C GLY A 304 -7.70 -15.75 -29.49
N TRP A 305 -7.90 -17.07 -29.46
CA TRP A 305 -8.62 -17.71 -28.34
C TRP A 305 -7.82 -17.65 -27.04
N GLN A 306 -6.49 -17.81 -27.08
CA GLN A 306 -5.62 -17.69 -25.90
C GLN A 306 -5.70 -16.27 -25.32
N HIS A 307 -5.71 -15.26 -26.19
CA HIS A 307 -5.84 -13.87 -25.79
C HIS A 307 -7.18 -13.63 -25.07
N TYR A 308 -8.30 -13.98 -25.70
CA TYR A 308 -9.62 -13.77 -25.08
C TYR A 308 -9.86 -14.65 -23.85
N ALA A 309 -9.35 -15.88 -23.83
CA ALA A 309 -9.40 -16.76 -22.65
C ALA A 309 -8.59 -16.17 -21.49
N GLY A 310 -7.40 -15.65 -21.76
CA GLY A 310 -6.57 -14.95 -20.77
C GLY A 310 -7.25 -13.72 -20.18
N LEU A 311 -7.86 -12.89 -21.03
CA LEU A 311 -8.66 -11.74 -20.60
C LEU A 311 -9.88 -12.16 -19.77
N ALA A 312 -10.61 -13.19 -20.20
CA ALA A 312 -11.78 -13.69 -19.49
C ALA A 312 -11.41 -14.27 -18.11
N LEU A 313 -10.34 -15.07 -18.04
CA LEU A 313 -9.82 -15.61 -16.79
C LEU A 313 -9.31 -14.50 -15.86
N GLY A 314 -8.60 -13.50 -16.41
CA GLY A 314 -8.19 -12.32 -15.66
C GLY A 314 -9.37 -11.55 -15.10
N ALA A 315 -10.39 -11.26 -15.92
CA ALA A 315 -11.61 -10.57 -15.49
C ALA A 315 -12.34 -11.34 -14.39
N ALA A 316 -12.48 -12.66 -14.55
CA ALA A 316 -13.09 -13.54 -13.54
C ALA A 316 -12.30 -13.51 -12.22
N ALA A 317 -10.97 -13.63 -12.28
CA ALA A 317 -10.09 -13.53 -11.12
C ALA A 317 -10.18 -12.14 -10.45
N GLY A 318 -10.27 -11.07 -11.23
CA GLY A 318 -10.47 -9.70 -10.77
C GLY A 318 -11.76 -9.52 -9.99
N VAL A 319 -12.89 -9.92 -10.58
CA VAL A 319 -14.22 -9.82 -9.94
C VAL A 319 -14.29 -10.70 -8.70
N ALA A 320 -13.80 -11.94 -8.77
CA ALA A 320 -13.73 -12.84 -7.62
C ALA A 320 -12.85 -12.25 -6.50
N GLY A 321 -11.68 -11.72 -6.85
CA GLY A 321 -10.78 -11.07 -5.89
C GLY A 321 -11.38 -9.81 -5.26
N ALA A 322 -12.08 -8.98 -6.01
CA ALA A 322 -12.82 -7.83 -5.49
C ALA A 322 -13.94 -8.25 -4.53
N TYR A 323 -14.64 -9.34 -4.84
CA TYR A 323 -15.64 -9.93 -3.94
C TYR A 323 -15.00 -10.45 -2.65
N VAL A 324 -13.89 -11.20 -2.74
CA VAL A 324 -13.15 -11.70 -1.57
C VAL A 324 -12.61 -10.55 -0.72
N ALA A 325 -12.08 -9.49 -1.34
CA ALA A 325 -11.68 -8.28 -0.65
C ALA A 325 -12.86 -7.63 0.09
N SER A 326 -14.05 -7.56 -0.52
CA SER A 326 -15.25 -7.05 0.14
C SER A 326 -15.67 -7.85 1.38
N VAL A 327 -15.42 -9.16 1.35
CA VAL A 327 -15.70 -10.07 2.47
C VAL A 327 -14.82 -9.71 3.67
N TRP A 328 -13.53 -9.44 3.45
CA TRP A 328 -12.61 -8.99 4.50
C TRP A 328 -12.82 -7.54 4.92
N TRP A 329 -13.26 -6.68 4.00
CA TRP A 329 -13.65 -5.32 4.33
C TRP A 329 -14.79 -5.30 5.36
N ARG A 330 -15.83 -6.11 5.15
CA ARG A 330 -16.97 -6.21 6.08
C ARG A 330 -16.59 -6.82 7.43
N ARG A 331 -15.42 -7.46 7.54
CA ARG A 331 -14.86 -7.97 8.81
C ARG A 331 -14.03 -6.97 9.59
N GLY A 332 -13.89 -5.74 9.08
CA GLY A 332 -13.05 -4.74 9.73
C GLY A 332 -11.56 -4.95 9.45
N GLU A 333 -11.20 -5.64 8.37
CA GLU A 333 -9.82 -5.81 7.90
C GLU A 333 -9.56 -4.99 6.62
N PRO A 334 -9.60 -3.64 6.67
CA PRO A 334 -9.54 -2.79 5.48
C PRO A 334 -8.19 -2.84 4.77
N MET A 335 -7.08 -3.00 5.49
CA MET A 335 -5.75 -3.09 4.86
C MET A 335 -5.59 -4.40 4.08
N LEU A 336 -6.05 -5.51 4.65
CA LEU A 336 -6.10 -6.79 3.95
C LEU A 336 -7.03 -6.71 2.73
N ALA A 337 -8.24 -6.17 2.89
CA ALA A 337 -9.18 -5.99 1.78
C ALA A 337 -8.58 -5.17 0.63
N VAL A 338 -7.96 -4.04 0.95
CA VAL A 338 -7.30 -3.20 -0.06
C VAL A 338 -6.15 -3.93 -0.75
N SER A 339 -5.38 -4.72 0.01
CA SER A 339 -4.27 -5.52 -0.55
C SER A 339 -4.75 -6.63 -1.47
N LEU A 340 -5.83 -7.35 -1.10
CA LEU A 340 -6.45 -8.40 -1.91
C LEU A 340 -7.10 -7.84 -3.17
N CYS A 341 -7.77 -6.68 -3.08
CA CYS A 341 -8.30 -6.00 -4.26
C CYS A 341 -7.16 -5.49 -5.16
N GLY A 342 -6.09 -4.97 -4.56
CA GLY A 342 -4.85 -4.60 -5.25
C GLY A 342 -4.30 -5.77 -6.06
N LEU A 343 -4.14 -6.95 -5.45
CA LEU A 343 -3.78 -8.18 -6.13
C LEU A 343 -4.76 -8.53 -7.26
N ALA A 344 -6.06 -8.43 -7.02
CA ALA A 344 -7.08 -8.70 -8.04
C ALA A 344 -6.94 -7.79 -9.26
N THR A 345 -6.54 -6.52 -9.07
CA THR A 345 -6.26 -5.61 -10.21
C THR A 345 -5.14 -6.13 -11.10
N LEU A 346 -4.14 -6.81 -10.52
CA LEU A 346 -2.98 -7.33 -11.23
C LEU A 346 -3.32 -8.59 -12.03
N LEU A 347 -4.14 -9.46 -11.45
CA LEU A 347 -4.62 -10.65 -12.17
C LEU A 347 -5.55 -10.27 -13.32
N ALA A 348 -6.35 -9.22 -13.14
CA ALA A 348 -7.33 -8.74 -14.13
C ALA A 348 -6.74 -7.93 -15.26
N SER A 349 -5.69 -7.15 -14.99
CA SER A 349 -5.05 -6.33 -16.03
C SER A 349 -4.46 -7.23 -17.11
N PRO A 350 -4.64 -6.93 -18.41
CA PRO A 350 -4.00 -7.67 -19.50
C PRO A 350 -2.47 -7.70 -19.38
N LEU A 351 -1.90 -6.67 -18.76
CA LEU A 351 -0.48 -6.57 -18.46
C LEU A 351 -0.27 -6.12 -17.04
N SER A 352 0.47 -6.93 -16.29
CA SER A 352 0.88 -6.65 -14.93
C SER A 352 2.36 -6.91 -14.78
N TRP A 353 3.15 -5.89 -15.09
CA TRP A 353 4.60 -5.92 -14.87
C TRP A 353 4.92 -6.18 -13.39
N THR A 354 6.09 -6.74 -13.11
CA THR A 354 6.53 -7.02 -11.73
C THR A 354 6.43 -5.78 -10.83
N HIS A 355 6.82 -4.61 -11.35
CA HIS A 355 6.73 -3.33 -10.65
C HIS A 355 5.29 -2.86 -10.35
N HIS A 356 4.23 -3.46 -10.93
CA HIS A 356 2.85 -3.16 -10.52
C HIS A 356 2.47 -3.82 -9.17
N TYR A 357 3.21 -4.83 -8.72
CA TYR A 357 2.91 -5.63 -7.52
C TYR A 357 3.22 -4.92 -6.18
N VAL A 358 3.25 -3.58 -6.15
CA VAL A 358 3.51 -2.78 -4.92
C VAL A 358 2.54 -3.08 -3.78
N TRP A 359 1.35 -3.61 -4.08
CA TRP A 359 0.35 -4.09 -3.11
C TRP A 359 0.87 -5.19 -2.17
N VAL A 360 2.00 -5.83 -2.52
CA VAL A 360 2.70 -6.76 -1.63
C VAL A 360 3.17 -6.09 -0.33
N VAL A 361 3.38 -4.77 -0.34
CA VAL A 361 3.80 -3.99 0.83
C VAL A 361 2.71 -3.95 1.92
N PRO A 362 1.49 -3.43 1.66
CA PRO A 362 0.43 -3.45 2.66
C PRO A 362 0.00 -4.88 3.02
N LEU A 363 0.07 -5.84 2.08
CA LEU A 363 -0.19 -7.25 2.38
C LEU A 363 0.82 -7.81 3.37
N GLY A 364 2.12 -7.62 3.11
CA GLY A 364 3.21 -8.07 3.98
C GLY A 364 3.10 -7.47 5.37
N ALA A 365 2.85 -6.16 5.47
CA ALA A 365 2.62 -5.51 6.76
C ALA A 365 1.42 -6.10 7.51
N THR A 366 0.33 -6.41 6.80
CA THR A 366 -0.87 -7.03 7.39
C THR A 366 -0.60 -8.45 7.88
N VAL A 367 0.16 -9.24 7.12
CA VAL A 367 0.57 -10.61 7.52
C VAL A 367 1.54 -10.59 8.70
N LEU A 368 2.40 -9.58 8.81
CA LEU A 368 3.35 -9.43 9.91
C LEU A 368 2.66 -9.00 11.21
N VAL A 369 1.80 -7.98 11.15
CA VAL A 369 1.20 -7.33 12.31
C VAL A 369 -0.17 -7.91 12.70
N GLY A 370 -0.91 -8.48 11.74
CA GLY A 370 -2.27 -9.00 11.94
C GLY A 370 -2.30 -10.27 12.78
N SER A 371 -2.40 -10.12 14.10
CA SER A 371 -2.49 -11.23 15.07
C SER A 371 -3.76 -12.07 14.95
N HIS A 372 -4.83 -11.52 14.36
CA HIS A 372 -6.14 -12.16 14.27
C HIS A 372 -6.40 -12.86 12.93
N LEU A 373 -5.44 -12.85 12.01
CA LEU A 373 -5.60 -13.53 10.72
C LEU A 373 -5.55 -15.05 10.90
N PRO A 374 -6.45 -15.80 10.25
CA PRO A 374 -6.37 -17.26 10.20
C PRO A 374 -4.98 -17.73 9.76
N ARG A 375 -4.44 -18.75 10.43
CA ARG A 375 -3.06 -19.23 10.18
C ARG A 375 -2.80 -19.56 8.71
N SER A 376 -3.74 -20.23 8.05
CA SER A 376 -3.62 -20.56 6.62
C SER A 376 -3.51 -19.31 5.75
N LEU A 377 -4.36 -18.31 5.98
CA LEU A 377 -4.29 -17.04 5.25
C LEU A 377 -2.98 -16.29 5.52
N ARG A 378 -2.51 -16.28 6.76
CA ARG A 378 -1.23 -15.68 7.13
C ARG A 378 -0.06 -16.35 6.41
N TRP A 379 -0.03 -17.68 6.38
CA TRP A 379 1.01 -18.45 5.69
C TRP A 379 0.97 -18.28 4.18
N THR A 380 -0.20 -18.45 3.54
CA THR A 380 -0.32 -18.26 2.10
C THR A 380 0.00 -16.81 1.70
N GLY A 381 -0.40 -15.84 2.52
CA GLY A 381 -0.03 -14.44 2.34
C GLY A 381 1.49 -14.22 2.45
N ALA A 382 2.14 -14.81 3.44
CA ALA A 382 3.60 -14.74 3.60
C ALA A 382 4.36 -15.35 2.42
N VAL A 383 3.95 -16.54 1.98
CA VAL A 383 4.53 -17.22 0.81
C VAL A 383 4.40 -16.35 -0.44
N PHE A 384 3.22 -15.82 -0.70
CA PHE A 384 2.99 -14.92 -1.82
C PHE A 384 3.84 -13.65 -1.72
N VAL A 385 3.92 -13.04 -0.54
CA VAL A 385 4.73 -11.85 -0.28
C VAL A 385 6.20 -12.10 -0.55
N VAL A 386 6.75 -13.20 -0.04
CA VAL A 386 8.16 -13.58 -0.25
C VAL A 386 8.43 -13.85 -1.73
N TRP A 387 7.56 -14.61 -2.39
CA TRP A 387 7.69 -14.91 -3.83
C TRP A 387 7.76 -13.64 -4.67
N VAL A 388 6.81 -12.74 -4.47
CA VAL A 388 6.72 -11.48 -5.21
C VAL A 388 7.85 -10.53 -4.85
N ALA A 389 8.21 -10.42 -3.57
CA ALA A 389 9.30 -9.55 -3.13
C ALA A 389 10.65 -9.98 -3.69
N ALA A 390 10.93 -11.29 -3.72
CA ALA A 390 12.18 -11.82 -4.27
C ALA A 390 12.19 -11.81 -5.81
N ALA A 391 11.04 -12.05 -6.45
CA ALA A 391 10.89 -12.16 -7.89
C ALA A 391 11.96 -13.06 -8.55
N ILE A 392 12.29 -14.18 -7.90
CA ILE A 392 13.46 -15.01 -8.24
C ILE A 392 13.48 -15.49 -9.70
N PHE A 393 12.30 -15.69 -10.29
CA PHE A 393 12.13 -16.09 -11.69
C PHE A 393 12.83 -15.13 -12.67
N LYS A 394 12.93 -13.83 -12.34
CA LYS A 394 13.59 -12.80 -13.16
C LYS A 394 15.09 -13.03 -13.32
N TYR A 395 15.71 -13.67 -12.33
CA TYR A 395 17.16 -13.93 -12.31
C TYR A 395 17.52 -15.35 -12.77
N VAL A 396 16.54 -16.27 -12.75
CA VAL A 396 16.75 -17.69 -13.09
C VAL A 396 16.33 -18.00 -14.52
N LEU A 397 15.28 -17.37 -15.03
CA LEU A 397 14.76 -17.65 -16.37
C LEU A 397 15.35 -16.69 -17.41
N PRO A 398 15.67 -17.17 -18.62
CA PRO A 398 15.95 -16.27 -19.74
C PRO A 398 14.65 -15.56 -20.15
N TRP A 399 14.72 -14.30 -20.56
CA TRP A 399 13.55 -13.52 -20.98
C TRP A 399 13.90 -12.58 -22.12
N GLY A 400 12.88 -12.17 -22.89
CA GLY A 400 13.05 -11.38 -24.10
C GLY A 400 13.30 -12.24 -25.35
N SER A 401 13.21 -11.61 -26.52
CA SER A 401 13.37 -12.27 -27.83
C SER A 401 12.50 -13.52 -27.99
N ASP A 402 11.30 -13.48 -27.42
CA ASP A 402 10.27 -14.52 -27.46
C ASP A 402 10.66 -15.90 -26.87
N VAL A 403 11.76 -15.98 -26.12
CA VAL A 403 12.22 -17.23 -25.49
C VAL A 403 11.17 -17.84 -24.56
N GLU A 404 10.28 -17.01 -23.99
CA GLU A 404 9.19 -17.44 -23.11
C GLU A 404 8.21 -18.41 -23.76
N LEU A 405 8.08 -18.38 -25.09
CA LEU A 405 7.20 -19.29 -25.84
C LEU A 405 7.81 -20.68 -26.02
N SER A 406 9.11 -20.82 -25.73
CA SER A 406 9.89 -22.06 -25.90
C SER A 406 10.36 -22.67 -24.59
N TYR A 407 9.84 -22.18 -23.46
CA TYR A 407 10.21 -22.64 -22.12
C TYR A 407 9.99 -24.14 -21.92
N ALA A 408 10.98 -24.79 -21.30
CA ALA A 408 10.84 -26.14 -20.77
C ALA A 408 9.77 -26.20 -19.67
N PRO A 409 9.18 -27.38 -19.36
CA PRO A 409 8.09 -27.49 -18.39
C PRO A 409 8.38 -26.87 -17.00
N TRP A 410 9.61 -26.99 -16.50
CA TRP A 410 10.00 -26.39 -15.22
C TRP A 410 10.12 -24.86 -15.31
N GLN A 411 10.55 -24.31 -16.45
CA GLN A 411 10.61 -22.86 -16.69
C GLN A 411 9.18 -22.30 -16.80
N GLN A 412 8.30 -23.01 -17.49
CA GLN A 412 6.88 -22.68 -17.57
C GLN A 412 6.26 -22.60 -16.18
N LEU A 413 6.46 -23.63 -15.34
CA LEU A 413 5.97 -23.65 -13.96
C LEU A 413 6.45 -22.42 -13.17
N LEU A 414 7.74 -22.10 -13.27
CA LEU A 414 8.32 -20.95 -12.55
C LEU A 414 7.79 -19.61 -13.07
N SER A 415 7.52 -19.50 -14.38
CA SER A 415 7.04 -18.28 -15.04
C SER A 415 5.59 -17.90 -14.72
N VAL A 416 4.78 -18.88 -14.26
CA VAL A 416 3.35 -18.70 -13.95
C VAL A 416 3.07 -18.73 -12.44
N LEU A 417 4.07 -19.05 -11.62
CA LEU A 417 3.87 -19.30 -10.20
C LEU A 417 3.36 -18.07 -9.44
N GLY A 418 3.74 -16.85 -9.83
CA GLY A 418 3.26 -15.62 -9.19
C GLY A 418 1.72 -15.47 -9.24
N PRO A 419 1.11 -15.43 -10.44
CA PRO A 419 -0.35 -15.40 -10.58
C PRO A 419 -1.06 -16.58 -9.93
N VAL A 420 -0.50 -17.80 -10.03
CA VAL A 420 -1.07 -19.01 -9.41
C VAL A 420 -1.09 -18.89 -7.88
N LEU A 421 -0.01 -18.42 -7.26
CA LEU A 421 0.04 -18.15 -5.82
C LEU A 421 -0.94 -17.04 -5.44
N GLY A 422 -1.14 -16.04 -6.31
CA GLY A 422 -2.16 -15.00 -6.13
C GLY A 422 -3.59 -15.58 -6.09
N LEU A 423 -3.93 -16.47 -7.02
CA LEU A 423 -5.20 -17.19 -7.03
C LEU A 423 -5.37 -18.08 -5.79
N ALA A 424 -4.32 -18.79 -5.38
CA ALA A 424 -4.33 -19.61 -4.18
C ALA A 424 -4.57 -18.75 -2.92
N LEU A 425 -3.93 -17.57 -2.83
CA LEU A 425 -4.18 -16.61 -1.76
C LEU A 425 -5.64 -16.14 -1.73
N LEU A 426 -6.22 -15.79 -2.88
CA LEU A 426 -7.63 -15.40 -2.98
C LEU A 426 -8.57 -16.54 -2.57
N ALA A 427 -8.27 -17.78 -2.97
CA ALA A 427 -9.06 -18.96 -2.60
C ALA A 427 -9.00 -19.23 -1.08
N VAL A 428 -7.81 -19.18 -0.48
CA VAL A 428 -7.64 -19.33 0.98
C VAL A 428 -8.32 -18.19 1.73
N ALA A 429 -8.19 -16.94 1.26
CA ALA A 429 -8.86 -15.78 1.83
C ALA A 429 -10.39 -15.91 1.74
N TYR A 430 -10.93 -16.48 0.67
CA TYR A 430 -12.35 -16.78 0.54
C TYR A 430 -12.81 -17.85 1.53
N ALA A 431 -12.13 -19.00 1.55
CA ALA A 431 -12.51 -20.14 2.39
C ALA A 431 -12.47 -19.79 3.89
N THR A 432 -11.36 -19.19 4.34
CA THR A 432 -11.21 -18.74 5.73
C THR A 432 -12.17 -17.60 6.07
N GLY A 433 -12.40 -16.71 5.11
CA GLY A 433 -13.44 -15.70 5.23
C GLY A 433 -14.81 -16.34 5.49
N ARG A 434 -15.23 -17.37 4.76
CA ARG A 434 -16.53 -18.00 5.01
C ARG A 434 -16.63 -18.70 6.37
N GLN A 435 -15.57 -19.38 6.79
CA GLN A 435 -15.56 -20.15 8.04
C GLN A 435 -15.75 -19.26 9.27
N VAL A 436 -15.13 -18.09 9.29
CA VAL A 436 -15.30 -17.12 10.40
C VAL A 436 -16.75 -16.58 10.48
N ALA A 437 -17.53 -16.59 9.40
CA ALA A 437 -18.96 -16.25 9.46
C ALA A 437 -19.84 -17.38 10.02
N ALA A 438 -19.33 -18.61 10.08
CA ALA A 438 -20.07 -19.79 10.51
C ALA A 438 -19.88 -20.12 11.99
N GLU A 439 -18.93 -19.48 12.70
CA GLU A 439 -18.87 -19.57 14.16
C GLU A 439 -19.98 -18.69 14.76
N PRO A 440 -21.01 -19.29 15.38
CA PRO A 440 -22.00 -18.52 16.12
C PRO A 440 -21.30 -17.90 17.34
N ASP A 441 -21.67 -16.67 17.63
CA ASP A 441 -21.37 -15.95 18.86
C ASP A 441 -21.42 -16.91 20.06
N ARG A 442 -20.26 -17.36 20.55
CA ARG A 442 -20.17 -18.06 21.82
C ARG A 442 -20.49 -17.03 22.87
N ARG A 443 -21.78 -16.87 23.17
CA ARG A 443 -22.26 -16.13 24.33
C ARG A 443 -21.42 -16.58 25.53
N PRO A 444 -21.00 -15.64 26.40
CA PRO A 444 -20.33 -16.03 27.63
C PRO A 444 -21.27 -16.97 28.37
N VAL A 445 -20.78 -18.18 28.65
CA VAL A 445 -21.39 -19.06 29.64
C VAL A 445 -21.34 -18.27 30.93
N ALA A 446 -22.46 -17.64 31.28
CA ALA A 446 -22.65 -17.16 32.63
C ALA A 446 -22.66 -18.42 33.49
N ASP A 447 -21.58 -18.60 34.25
CA ASP A 447 -21.55 -19.48 35.41
C ASP A 447 -22.72 -19.09 36.31
N ALA A 448 -23.81 -19.86 36.22
CA ALA A 448 -24.81 -19.91 37.26
C ALA A 448 -24.23 -20.76 38.40
N ALA A 449 -23.34 -20.14 39.18
CA ALA A 449 -22.95 -20.61 40.48
C ALA A 449 -23.74 -19.81 41.54
N VAL A 450 -24.38 -20.56 42.44
CA VAL A 450 -24.85 -20.16 43.78
C VAL A 450 -26.13 -19.32 43.85
N LYS A 451 -27.26 -20.01 44.03
CA LYS A 451 -28.04 -19.93 45.29
C LYS A 451 -28.93 -21.15 45.47
#